data_AF-A0A645E0U2-F1
#
_entry.id   AF-A0A645E0U2-F1
#
_cell.length_a   1.000
_cell.length_b   1.000
_cell.length_c   1.000
_cell.angle_alpha   90.00
_cell.angle_beta   90.00
_cell.angle_gamma   90.00
#
_symmetry.space_group_name_H-M   'P 1'
#
loop_
_entity.id
_entity.type
_entity.pdbx_description
1 polymer ?
#
loop_
_entity_poly.entity_id
_entity_poly.type
_entity_poly.pdbx_seq_one_letter_code
_entity_poly.pdbx_strand_id
1 'polypeptide(L)'
;MAAPHVAGVAALLMAADPSCTAEAVRNKMNETALDLGEIGKDKLYGYGLVDASSALGIGSIANNSPVAYGQTVDTTQNSSVAITLIATDPDGDPLTYSIATGPANGTVSGTGPDITYAPNTDFTGVDSFTYEVKDSKGATATATVAVNVEPTVAPARTVDLVVQMSATTRKINKINYVWATAKVKVMEAGAQVADATVTGHWEEGTILNSGNTGANGTVSFTSEKLVQSSELRTFTFVVDSVVIGDVNCTLSAQTTNSITK
;
A
#
# COMPACT_ATOMS: atom_id res chain seq x y z
N MET A 1 -52.70 -59.40 -17.39
CA MET A 1 -51.33 -59.15 -17.88
C MET A 1 -51.34 -57.82 -18.60
N ALA A 2 -50.99 -56.74 -17.92
CA ALA A 2 -50.74 -55.44 -18.54
C ALA A 2 -49.23 -55.36 -18.83
N ALA A 3 -48.89 -55.00 -20.06
CA ALA A 3 -47.55 -55.11 -20.64
C ALA A 3 -46.53 -54.15 -19.98
N PRO A 4 -45.23 -54.48 -20.01
CA PRO A 4 -44.12 -53.65 -19.48
C PRO A 4 -43.84 -52.36 -20.28
N HIS A 5 -44.83 -51.84 -21.02
CA HIS A 5 -44.64 -50.73 -21.97
C HIS A 5 -44.88 -49.33 -21.39
N VAL A 6 -45.35 -49.18 -20.14
CA VAL A 6 -45.69 -47.85 -19.61
C VAL A 6 -44.47 -47.09 -19.10
N ALA A 7 -43.46 -47.77 -18.55
CA ALA A 7 -42.23 -47.13 -18.07
C ALA A 7 -41.31 -46.68 -19.22
N GLY A 8 -41.24 -47.45 -20.31
CA GLY A 8 -40.49 -47.08 -21.52
C GLY A 8 -41.11 -45.90 -22.27
N VAL A 9 -42.43 -45.75 -22.23
CA VAL A 9 -43.14 -44.64 -22.89
C VAL A 9 -43.00 -43.33 -22.11
N ALA A 10 -42.94 -43.37 -20.77
CA ALA A 10 -42.69 -42.16 -19.96
C ALA A 10 -41.28 -41.59 -20.18
N ALA A 11 -40.26 -42.45 -20.25
CA ALA A 11 -38.90 -42.05 -20.58
C ALA A 11 -38.76 -41.49 -22.02
N LEU A 12 -39.52 -42.05 -22.97
CA LEU A 12 -39.52 -41.60 -24.37
C LEU A 12 -40.32 -40.30 -24.59
N LEU A 13 -41.38 -40.06 -23.81
CA LEU A 13 -42.18 -38.82 -23.87
C LEU A 13 -41.45 -37.62 -23.25
N MET A 14 -40.55 -37.85 -22.28
CA MET A 14 -39.79 -36.80 -21.59
C MET A 14 -38.47 -36.42 -22.28
N ALA A 15 -37.90 -37.30 -23.12
CA ALA A 15 -36.77 -36.94 -23.99
C ALA A 15 -37.14 -35.91 -25.08
N ALA A 16 -38.44 -35.64 -25.27
CA ALA A 16 -38.97 -34.68 -26.25
C ALA A 16 -39.36 -33.32 -25.64
N ASP A 17 -39.31 -33.13 -24.31
CA ASP A 17 -39.69 -31.88 -23.64
C ASP A 17 -38.51 -31.27 -22.84
N PRO A 18 -37.88 -30.19 -23.35
CA PRO A 18 -36.76 -29.53 -22.68
C PRO A 18 -37.13 -28.84 -21.35
N SER A 19 -38.41 -28.73 -21.00
CA SER A 19 -38.87 -28.08 -19.77
C SER A 19 -38.82 -28.99 -18.53
N CYS A 20 -38.60 -30.30 -18.69
CA CYS A 20 -38.50 -31.24 -17.59
C CYS A 20 -37.11 -31.21 -16.94
N THR A 21 -37.02 -30.80 -15.67
CA THR A 21 -35.76 -30.87 -14.91
C THR A 21 -35.48 -32.29 -14.42
N ALA A 22 -34.19 -32.64 -14.24
CA ALA A 22 -33.77 -33.95 -13.73
C ALA A 22 -34.38 -34.29 -12.36
N GLU A 23 -34.68 -33.27 -11.54
CA GLU A 23 -35.34 -33.40 -10.24
C GLU A 23 -36.83 -33.80 -10.37
N ALA A 24 -37.55 -33.20 -11.33
CA ALA A 24 -38.94 -33.55 -11.60
C ALA A 24 -39.08 -34.99 -12.11
N VAL A 25 -38.12 -35.45 -12.93
CA VAL A 25 -38.07 -36.84 -13.42
C VAL A 25 -37.81 -37.81 -12.27
N ARG A 26 -36.84 -37.52 -11.40
CA ARG A 26 -36.56 -38.34 -10.20
C ARG A 26 -37.77 -38.47 -9.29
N ASN A 27 -38.45 -37.37 -8.98
CA ASN A 27 -39.61 -37.39 -8.11
C ASN A 27 -40.77 -38.21 -8.70
N LYS A 28 -41.01 -38.12 -10.01
CA LYS A 28 -42.05 -38.92 -10.68
C LYS A 28 -41.74 -40.42 -10.72
N MET A 29 -40.48 -40.79 -10.95
CA MET A 29 -40.03 -42.18 -10.89
C MET A 29 -40.15 -42.75 -9.47
N ASN A 30 -39.83 -41.94 -8.45
CA ASN A 30 -39.90 -42.34 -7.05
C ASN A 30 -41.35 -42.50 -6.57
N GLU A 31 -42.27 -41.61 -7.00
CA GLU A 31 -43.72 -41.74 -6.79
C GLU A 31 -44.27 -43.04 -7.40
N THR A 32 -43.86 -43.37 -8.64
CA THR A 32 -44.32 -44.58 -9.34
C THR A 32 -43.77 -45.86 -8.70
N ALA A 33 -42.56 -45.82 -8.15
CA ALA A 33 -41.97 -46.93 -7.41
C ALA A 33 -42.61 -47.16 -6.04
N LEU A 34 -43.21 -46.12 -5.44
CA LEU A 34 -43.94 -46.22 -4.17
C LEU A 34 -45.29 -46.94 -4.34
N ASP A 35 -45.97 -46.71 -5.46
CA ASP A 35 -47.30 -47.25 -5.77
C ASP A 35 -47.29 -48.76 -6.11
N LEU A 36 -46.13 -49.30 -6.52
CA LEU A 36 -45.95 -50.70 -6.92
C LEU A 36 -45.56 -51.66 -5.77
N GLY A 37 -45.37 -51.15 -4.54
CA GLY A 37 -44.98 -51.95 -3.37
C GLY A 37 -43.58 -52.59 -3.46
N GLU A 38 -43.14 -53.30 -2.42
CA GLU A 38 -41.76 -53.84 -2.34
C GLU A 38 -41.38 -54.80 -3.50
N ILE A 39 -42.35 -55.55 -4.02
CA ILE A 39 -42.15 -56.47 -5.17
C ILE A 39 -41.95 -55.68 -6.49
N GLY A 40 -42.55 -54.48 -6.59
CA GLY A 40 -42.35 -53.57 -7.72
C GLY A 40 -40.96 -52.93 -7.73
N LYS A 41 -40.43 -52.60 -6.54
CA LYS A 41 -39.06 -52.09 -6.39
C LYS A 41 -38.03 -53.12 -6.87
N ASP A 42 -38.14 -54.36 -6.40
CA ASP A 42 -37.16 -55.42 -6.72
C ASP A 42 -37.18 -55.80 -8.22
N LYS A 43 -38.34 -55.72 -8.87
CA LYS A 43 -38.44 -55.89 -10.34
C LYS A 43 -37.96 -54.68 -11.14
N LEU A 44 -37.95 -53.48 -10.56
CA LEU A 44 -37.37 -52.30 -11.21
C LEU A 44 -35.83 -52.35 -11.17
N TYR A 45 -35.26 -52.92 -10.11
CA TYR A 45 -33.81 -53.16 -9.98
C TYR A 45 -33.33 -54.43 -10.73
N GLY A 46 -34.16 -55.48 -10.83
CA GLY A 46 -33.79 -56.77 -11.44
C GLY A 46 -33.66 -56.81 -12.97
N TYR A 47 -34.16 -55.79 -13.70
CA TYR A 47 -34.02 -55.69 -15.16
C TYR A 47 -32.90 -54.74 -15.61
N GLY A 48 -31.94 -54.44 -14.74
CA GLY A 48 -30.79 -53.63 -15.12
C GLY A 48 -31.18 -52.19 -15.43
N LEU A 49 -31.95 -51.56 -14.54
CA LEU A 49 -31.67 -50.15 -14.27
C LEU A 49 -30.28 -50.10 -13.63
N VAL A 50 -29.25 -50.20 -14.49
CA VAL A 50 -28.07 -49.35 -14.38
C VAL A 50 -28.54 -48.04 -13.76
N ASP A 51 -27.87 -47.60 -12.69
CA ASP A 51 -28.10 -46.28 -12.08
C ASP A 51 -28.56 -45.36 -13.19
N ALA A 52 -29.75 -44.75 -13.09
CA ALA A 52 -30.33 -44.00 -14.22
C ALA A 52 -29.30 -43.01 -14.81
N SER A 53 -28.33 -42.60 -13.99
CA SER A 53 -27.10 -41.93 -14.38
C SER A 53 -26.26 -42.63 -15.47
N SER A 54 -25.89 -43.89 -15.25
CA SER A 54 -25.16 -44.73 -16.19
C SER A 54 -25.97 -45.07 -17.45
N ALA A 55 -27.31 -45.19 -17.34
CA ALA A 55 -28.20 -45.49 -18.47
C ALA A 55 -28.43 -44.30 -19.41
N LEU A 56 -28.44 -43.09 -18.85
CA LEU A 56 -28.63 -41.83 -19.57
C LEU A 56 -27.32 -41.24 -20.10
N GLY A 57 -26.19 -41.94 -19.93
CA GLY A 57 -24.87 -41.43 -20.31
C GLY A 57 -24.45 -40.18 -19.53
N ILE A 58 -25.11 -39.86 -18.42
CA ILE A 58 -24.67 -38.81 -17.51
C ILE A 58 -23.56 -39.40 -16.64
N GLY A 59 -22.34 -39.34 -17.16
CA GLY A 59 -21.14 -39.57 -16.36
C GLY A 59 -21.12 -38.63 -15.16
N SER A 60 -20.48 -39.04 -14.07
CA SER A 60 -20.16 -38.11 -12.99
C SER A 60 -19.48 -36.89 -13.61
N ILE A 61 -20.08 -35.69 -13.48
CA ILE A 61 -19.38 -34.47 -13.82
C ILE A 61 -18.11 -34.45 -12.95
N ALA A 62 -16.95 -34.54 -13.59
CA ALA A 62 -15.68 -34.48 -12.87
C ALA A 62 -15.58 -33.08 -12.27
N ASN A 63 -15.34 -32.97 -10.96
CA ASN A 63 -15.15 -31.67 -10.34
C ASN A 63 -13.86 -31.03 -10.85
N ASN A 64 -13.97 -29.85 -11.46
CA ASN A 64 -12.82 -29.07 -11.86
C ASN A 64 -12.37 -28.19 -10.69
N SER A 65 -11.09 -28.31 -10.30
CA SER A 65 -10.54 -27.47 -9.23
C SER A 65 -10.67 -25.98 -9.54
N PRO A 66 -10.81 -25.14 -8.50
CA PRO A 66 -10.81 -23.69 -8.67
C PRO A 66 -9.46 -23.17 -9.17
N VAL A 67 -9.43 -21.93 -9.62
CA VAL A 67 -8.24 -21.19 -10.04
C VAL A 67 -8.12 -19.94 -9.18
N ALA A 68 -7.02 -19.82 -8.42
CA ALA A 68 -6.68 -18.63 -7.66
C ALA A 68 -5.67 -17.75 -8.43
N TYR A 69 -5.80 -16.43 -8.34
CA TYR A 69 -4.94 -15.50 -9.06
C TYR A 69 -4.02 -14.73 -8.11
N GLY A 70 -2.71 -14.73 -8.42
CA GLY A 70 -1.74 -13.93 -7.69
C GLY A 70 -1.95 -12.43 -7.93
N GLN A 71 -1.52 -11.61 -6.97
CA GLN A 71 -1.67 -10.16 -7.04
C GLN A 71 -0.39 -9.44 -6.59
N THR A 72 -0.21 -8.22 -7.07
CA THR A 72 0.77 -7.28 -6.52
C THR A 72 0.03 -6.01 -6.12
N VAL A 73 0.25 -5.56 -4.90
CA VAL A 73 -0.44 -4.42 -4.30
C VAL A 73 0.60 -3.48 -3.70
N ASP A 74 0.38 -2.17 -3.83
CA ASP A 74 1.23 -1.15 -3.22
C ASP A 74 0.54 -0.50 -2.01
N THR A 75 1.33 -0.16 -1.00
CA THR A 75 0.92 0.70 0.11
C THR A 75 2.11 1.52 0.60
N THR A 76 1.85 2.50 1.46
CA THR A 76 2.89 3.28 2.13
C THR A 76 3.17 2.75 3.53
N GLN A 77 4.37 3.01 4.03
CA GLN A 77 4.79 2.69 5.40
C GLN A 77 3.72 3.15 6.40
N ASN A 78 3.42 2.29 7.38
CA ASN A 78 2.42 2.53 8.41
C ASN A 78 0.97 2.70 7.89
N SER A 79 0.69 2.34 6.63
CA SER A 79 -0.63 2.47 6.01
C SER A 79 -1.19 1.11 5.58
N SER A 80 -2.40 0.80 6.05
CA SER A 80 -3.11 -0.41 5.65
C SER A 80 -3.72 -0.28 4.25
N VAL A 81 -3.84 -1.41 3.55
CA VAL A 81 -4.44 -1.47 2.21
C VAL A 81 -5.51 -2.56 2.15
N ALA A 82 -6.64 -2.23 1.51
CA ALA A 82 -7.71 -3.18 1.22
C ALA A 82 -7.35 -4.01 -0.02
N ILE A 83 -7.56 -5.32 0.05
CA ILE A 83 -7.25 -6.27 -1.02
C ILE A 83 -8.46 -7.18 -1.22
N THR A 84 -8.95 -7.26 -2.45
CA THR A 84 -9.96 -8.25 -2.84
C THR A 84 -9.24 -9.44 -3.48
N LEU A 85 -9.35 -10.62 -2.87
CA LEU A 85 -8.82 -11.87 -3.41
C LEU A 85 -9.61 -12.32 -4.64
N ILE A 86 -8.91 -12.82 -5.66
CA ILE A 86 -9.50 -13.13 -6.97
C ILE A 86 -9.37 -14.62 -7.24
N ALA A 87 -10.49 -15.30 -7.44
CA ALA A 87 -10.53 -16.69 -7.88
C ALA A 87 -11.76 -16.97 -8.73
N THR A 88 -11.69 -18.04 -9.53
CA THR A 88 -12.78 -18.52 -10.37
C THR A 88 -12.89 -20.03 -10.28
N ASP A 89 -14.10 -20.56 -10.39
CA ASP A 89 -14.34 -22.00 -10.48
C ASP A 89 -14.88 -22.36 -11.87
N PRO A 90 -14.30 -23.34 -12.59
CA PRO A 90 -14.78 -23.72 -13.92
C PRO A 90 -16.21 -24.28 -13.94
N ASP A 91 -16.64 -24.92 -12.85
CA ASP A 91 -18.00 -25.45 -12.69
C ASP A 91 -18.97 -24.41 -12.15
N GLY A 92 -18.47 -23.22 -11.76
CA GLY A 92 -19.25 -22.15 -11.15
C GLY A 92 -19.60 -22.44 -9.68
N ASP A 93 -18.90 -23.36 -9.04
CA ASP A 93 -19.15 -23.73 -7.65
C ASP A 93 -18.80 -22.55 -6.70
N PRO A 94 -19.55 -22.37 -5.60
CA PRO A 94 -19.22 -21.36 -4.59
C PRO A 94 -17.83 -21.57 -3.99
N LEU A 95 -17.09 -20.47 -3.79
CA LEU A 95 -15.73 -20.49 -3.29
C LEU A 95 -15.64 -19.97 -1.85
N THR A 96 -14.81 -20.65 -1.06
CA THR A 96 -14.42 -20.24 0.29
C THR A 96 -12.93 -19.89 0.30
N TYR A 97 -12.56 -18.85 1.04
CA TYR A 97 -11.20 -18.30 1.06
C TYR A 97 -10.58 -18.46 2.46
N SER A 98 -9.29 -18.75 2.51
CA SER A 98 -8.52 -18.77 3.75
C SER A 98 -7.07 -18.34 3.53
N ILE A 99 -6.42 -17.82 4.56
CA ILE A 99 -4.99 -17.49 4.51
C ILE A 99 -4.20 -18.75 4.87
N ALA A 100 -3.47 -19.29 3.89
CA ALA A 100 -2.67 -20.51 4.05
C ALA A 100 -1.32 -20.21 4.72
N THR A 101 -0.70 -19.08 4.38
CA THR A 101 0.53 -18.61 5.02
C THR A 101 0.50 -17.10 5.11
N GLY A 102 0.63 -16.58 6.32
CA GLY A 102 0.61 -15.15 6.59
C GLY A 102 1.90 -14.43 6.15
N PRO A 103 1.86 -13.10 6.09
CA PRO A 103 3.03 -12.28 5.81
C PRO A 103 4.07 -12.33 6.95
N ALA A 104 5.32 -12.02 6.61
CA ALA A 104 6.42 -11.96 7.59
C ALA A 104 6.53 -10.59 8.26
N ASN A 105 6.15 -9.51 7.54
CA ASN A 105 6.35 -8.13 7.96
C ASN A 105 5.05 -7.32 8.03
N GLY A 106 3.94 -7.99 8.27
CA GLY A 106 2.62 -7.37 8.42
C GLY A 106 1.60 -8.33 9.00
N THR A 107 0.33 -7.94 8.93
CA THR A 107 -0.81 -8.75 9.36
C THR A 107 -1.92 -8.66 8.33
N VAL A 108 -2.54 -9.80 8.02
CA VAL A 108 -3.78 -9.86 7.22
C VAL A 108 -4.97 -10.04 8.15
N SER A 109 -6.02 -9.26 7.95
CA SER A 109 -7.27 -9.32 8.71
C SER A 109 -8.50 -9.31 7.78
N GLY A 110 -9.64 -9.75 8.30
CA GLY A 110 -10.90 -9.85 7.54
C GLY A 110 -11.23 -11.29 7.11
N THR A 111 -12.26 -11.42 6.26
CA THR A 111 -12.73 -12.69 5.71
C THR A 111 -12.86 -12.54 4.21
N GLY A 112 -12.28 -13.46 3.44
CA GLY A 112 -12.26 -13.34 1.99
C GLY A 112 -13.66 -13.25 1.35
N PRO A 113 -13.76 -12.70 0.13
CA PRO A 113 -12.63 -12.26 -0.69
C PRO A 113 -12.01 -10.93 -0.23
N ASP A 114 -12.72 -10.10 0.55
CA ASP A 114 -12.24 -8.77 0.95
C ASP A 114 -11.47 -8.82 2.28
N ILE A 115 -10.18 -8.52 2.22
CA ILE A 115 -9.26 -8.52 3.35
C ILE A 115 -8.50 -7.20 3.46
N THR A 116 -7.82 -6.99 4.57
CA THR A 116 -6.93 -5.84 4.79
C THR A 116 -5.55 -6.33 5.18
N TYR A 117 -4.52 -5.83 4.49
CA TYR A 117 -3.13 -5.96 4.91
C TYR A 117 -2.68 -4.70 5.64
N ALA A 118 -2.05 -4.88 6.80
CA ALA A 118 -1.40 -3.82 7.57
C ALA A 118 0.08 -4.15 7.73
N PRO A 119 1.02 -3.31 7.23
CA PRO A 119 2.44 -3.53 7.47
C PRO A 119 2.77 -3.36 8.96
N ASN A 120 3.82 -4.03 9.43
CA ASN A 120 4.39 -3.78 10.75
C ASN A 120 4.90 -2.33 10.82
N THR A 121 4.93 -1.76 12.02
CA THR A 121 5.40 -0.39 12.24
C THR A 121 6.79 -0.20 11.62
N ASP A 122 6.91 0.85 10.82
CA ASP A 122 8.10 1.30 10.11
C ASP A 122 8.68 0.33 9.06
N PHE A 123 7.99 -0.79 8.78
CA PHE A 123 8.41 -1.70 7.72
C PHE A 123 8.35 -1.02 6.33
N THR A 124 9.36 -1.30 5.51
CA THR A 124 9.44 -0.91 4.11
C THR A 124 10.04 -2.06 3.31
N GLY A 125 9.69 -2.17 2.04
CA GLY A 125 10.10 -3.27 1.15
C GLY A 125 8.95 -4.21 0.81
N VAL A 126 9.30 -5.39 0.30
CA VAL A 126 8.33 -6.38 -0.19
C VAL A 126 7.98 -7.38 0.90
N ASP A 127 6.69 -7.62 1.09
CA ASP A 127 6.12 -8.67 1.92
C ASP A 127 5.17 -9.54 1.09
N SER A 128 4.80 -10.72 1.59
CA SER A 128 3.94 -11.62 0.82
C SER A 128 3.16 -12.59 1.69
N PHE A 129 1.95 -12.93 1.27
CA PHE A 129 1.15 -13.98 1.89
C PHE A 129 0.51 -14.87 0.82
N THR A 130 0.15 -16.10 1.20
CA THR A 130 -0.51 -17.06 0.31
C THR A 130 -1.91 -17.35 0.82
N TYR A 131 -2.89 -17.34 -0.06
CA TYR A 131 -4.26 -17.72 0.25
C TYR A 131 -4.63 -19.02 -0.47
N GLU A 132 -5.52 -19.80 0.16
CA GLU A 132 -6.16 -20.98 -0.41
C GLU A 132 -7.63 -20.66 -0.70
N VAL A 133 -8.09 -21.11 -1.86
CA VAL A 133 -9.51 -21.17 -2.20
C VAL A 133 -9.97 -22.61 -2.29
N LYS A 134 -11.17 -22.87 -1.81
CA LYS A 134 -11.79 -24.19 -1.80
C LYS A 134 -13.20 -24.11 -2.36
N ASP A 135 -13.50 -24.98 -3.31
CA ASP A 135 -14.85 -25.13 -3.87
C ASP A 135 -15.78 -25.91 -2.91
N SER A 136 -17.07 -25.96 -3.25
CA SER A 136 -18.07 -26.65 -2.44
C SER A 136 -17.94 -28.17 -2.41
N LYS A 137 -17.14 -28.76 -3.31
CA LYS A 137 -16.89 -30.21 -3.45
C LYS A 137 -15.54 -30.64 -2.87
N GLY A 138 -14.77 -29.69 -2.33
CA GLY A 138 -13.54 -29.89 -1.59
C GLY A 138 -12.24 -29.75 -2.39
N ALA A 139 -12.26 -29.42 -3.68
CA ALA A 139 -11.01 -29.15 -4.40
C ALA A 139 -10.48 -27.76 -4.08
N THR A 140 -9.16 -27.60 -4.17
CA THR A 140 -8.47 -26.39 -3.71
C THR A 140 -7.48 -25.84 -4.73
N ALA A 141 -7.19 -24.56 -4.61
CA ALA A 141 -6.11 -23.87 -5.31
C ALA A 141 -5.48 -22.79 -4.41
N THR A 142 -4.24 -22.43 -4.68
CA THR A 142 -3.51 -21.42 -3.92
C THR A 142 -2.90 -20.35 -4.82
N ALA A 143 -2.77 -19.14 -4.30
CA ALA A 143 -2.05 -18.06 -4.96
C ALA A 143 -1.39 -17.11 -3.96
N THR A 144 -0.35 -16.41 -4.43
CA THR A 144 0.45 -15.49 -3.62
C THR A 144 0.08 -14.05 -3.93
N VAL A 145 -0.07 -13.25 -2.88
CA VAL A 145 -0.17 -11.79 -2.97
C VAL A 145 1.14 -11.20 -2.47
N ALA A 146 1.79 -10.40 -3.32
CA ALA A 146 2.94 -9.59 -2.95
C ALA A 146 2.48 -8.18 -2.61
N VAL A 147 2.98 -7.63 -1.50
CA VAL A 147 2.70 -6.24 -1.09
C VAL A 147 4.02 -5.47 -1.07
N ASN A 148 4.08 -4.40 -1.86
CA ASN A 148 5.21 -3.48 -1.87
C ASN A 148 4.89 -2.28 -0.95
N VAL A 149 5.70 -2.11 0.09
CA VAL A 149 5.53 -1.07 1.12
C VAL A 149 6.57 0.02 0.88
N GLU A 150 6.12 1.13 0.31
CA GLU A 150 6.97 2.28 0.03
C GLU A 150 7.22 3.13 1.29
N PRO A 151 8.41 3.71 1.46
CA PRO A 151 8.68 4.60 2.59
C PRO A 151 7.77 5.83 2.54
N THR A 152 7.25 6.24 3.71
CA THR A 152 6.56 7.52 3.82
C THR A 152 7.60 8.63 3.79
N VAL A 153 7.74 9.32 2.66
CA VAL A 153 8.58 10.50 2.58
C VAL A 153 7.89 11.65 3.34
N ALA A 154 8.57 12.20 4.34
CA ALA A 154 8.12 13.44 4.95
C ALA A 154 8.05 14.53 3.86
N PRO A 155 7.00 15.39 3.85
CA PRO A 155 6.91 16.45 2.87
C PRO A 155 8.17 17.33 2.96
N ALA A 156 8.76 17.65 1.80
CA ALA A 156 9.90 18.55 1.74
C ALA A 156 9.50 19.91 2.31
N ARG A 157 10.15 20.35 3.39
CA ARG A 157 9.95 21.68 3.96
C ARG A 157 10.71 22.70 3.14
N THR A 158 10.01 23.70 2.62
CA THR A 158 10.62 24.84 1.92
C THR A 158 10.65 26.02 2.86
N VAL A 159 11.83 26.61 3.04
CA VAL A 159 12.01 27.81 3.85
C VAL A 159 12.70 28.91 3.05
N ASP A 160 12.30 30.14 3.31
CA ASP A 160 12.94 31.33 2.79
C ASP A 160 13.91 31.91 3.82
N LEU A 161 15.00 32.50 3.33
CA LEU A 161 15.98 33.20 4.15
C LEU A 161 15.92 34.70 3.93
N VAL A 162 15.73 35.46 5.01
CA VAL A 162 15.85 36.91 5.00
C VAL A 162 17.15 37.30 5.69
N VAL A 163 18.12 37.76 4.91
CA VAL A 163 19.44 38.20 5.42
C VAL A 163 19.49 39.72 5.45
N GLN A 164 19.72 40.28 6.63
CA GLN A 164 19.91 41.73 6.84
C GLN A 164 21.35 41.99 7.27
N MET A 165 22.08 42.79 6.50
CA MET A 165 23.46 43.14 6.80
C MET A 165 23.61 44.62 7.13
N SER A 166 24.52 44.93 8.04
CA SER A 166 24.92 46.30 8.36
C SER A 166 26.41 46.37 8.61
N ALA A 167 27.04 47.49 8.25
CA ALA A 167 28.43 47.74 8.53
C ALA A 167 28.63 49.17 9.06
N THR A 168 29.56 49.32 10.00
CA THR A 168 29.76 50.55 10.76
C THR A 168 31.24 50.75 11.06
N THR A 169 31.65 52.02 11.15
CA THR A 169 33.07 52.40 11.23
C THR A 169 33.32 53.23 12.48
N ARG A 170 34.41 52.94 13.18
CA ARG A 170 34.90 53.74 14.32
C ARG A 170 36.38 54.01 14.15
N LYS A 171 36.77 55.25 14.40
CA LYS A 171 38.18 55.64 14.41
C LYS A 171 38.74 55.53 15.82
N ILE A 172 39.82 54.78 16.00
CA ILE A 172 40.55 54.66 17.27
C ILE A 172 42.02 54.92 16.95
N ASN A 173 42.65 55.88 17.62
CA ASN A 173 44.08 56.21 17.46
C ASN A 173 44.55 56.33 15.98
N LYS A 174 43.78 57.06 15.16
CA LYS A 174 43.99 57.27 13.71
C LYS A 174 43.70 56.06 12.79
N ILE A 175 43.36 54.91 13.35
CA ILE A 175 42.98 53.70 12.63
C ILE A 175 41.46 53.63 12.49
N ASN A 176 40.96 53.32 11.28
CA ASN A 176 39.54 53.03 11.05
C ASN A 176 39.30 51.53 11.25
N TYR A 177 38.37 51.23 12.14
CA TYR A 177 37.87 49.89 12.42
C TYR A 177 36.47 49.77 11.84
N VAL A 178 36.24 48.76 11.01
CA VAL A 178 34.93 48.46 10.43
C VAL A 178 34.40 47.18 11.06
N TRP A 179 33.16 47.19 11.54
CA TRP A 179 32.44 45.99 11.92
C TRP A 179 31.26 45.76 10.98
N ALA A 180 31.18 44.57 10.42
CA ALA A 180 30.01 44.08 9.70
C ALA A 180 29.17 43.20 10.63
N THR A 181 27.87 43.13 10.38
CA THR A 181 26.88 42.33 11.10
C THR A 181 25.93 41.71 10.10
N ALA A 182 25.61 40.43 10.24
CA ALA A 182 24.59 39.74 9.45
C ALA A 182 23.55 39.11 10.38
N LYS A 183 22.27 39.41 10.13
CA LYS A 183 21.10 38.82 10.80
C LYS A 183 20.36 37.97 9.78
N VAL A 184 20.17 36.68 10.07
CA VAL A 184 19.42 35.76 9.21
C VAL A 184 18.11 35.39 9.90
N LYS A 185 16.99 35.49 9.19
CA LYS A 185 15.70 34.94 9.61
C LYS A 185 15.28 33.82 8.68
N VAL A 186 14.82 32.72 9.27
CA VAL A 186 14.18 31.62 8.55
C VAL A 186 12.68 31.85 8.54
N MET A 187 12.08 31.86 7.36
CA MET A 187 10.66 32.09 7.15
C MET A 187 10.05 30.85 6.48
N GLU A 188 8.88 30.41 6.94
CA GLU A 188 8.11 29.33 6.34
C GLU A 188 6.68 29.84 6.14
N ALA A 189 6.16 29.77 4.91
CA ALA A 189 4.84 30.29 4.53
C ALA A 189 4.56 31.74 5.00
N GLY A 190 5.61 32.60 5.01
CA GLY A 190 5.50 34.00 5.42
C GLY A 190 5.58 34.26 6.94
N ALA A 191 5.72 33.22 7.77
CA ALA A 191 5.91 33.33 9.21
C ALA A 191 7.36 32.97 9.62
N GLN A 192 7.86 33.59 10.70
CA GLN A 192 9.19 33.28 11.21
C GLN A 192 9.20 31.93 11.94
N VAL A 193 10.17 31.08 11.64
CA VAL A 193 10.36 29.78 12.30
C VAL A 193 11.17 29.97 13.59
N ALA A 194 10.58 29.59 14.73
CA ALA A 194 11.15 29.88 16.05
C ALA A 194 12.24 28.90 16.50
N ASP A 195 12.20 27.66 15.98
CA ASP A 195 13.09 26.53 16.30
C ASP A 195 14.16 26.30 15.21
N ALA A 196 14.40 27.30 14.36
CA ALA A 196 15.41 27.24 13.32
C ALA A 196 16.81 27.61 13.84
N THR A 197 17.80 26.79 13.51
CA THR A 197 19.23 27.02 13.71
C THR A 197 19.89 27.23 12.36
N VAL A 198 20.72 28.27 12.24
CA VAL A 198 21.46 28.59 11.00
C VAL A 198 22.96 28.54 11.30
N THR A 199 23.74 27.90 10.45
CA THR A 199 25.21 27.99 10.47
C THR A 199 25.68 28.78 9.27
N GLY A 200 26.69 29.62 9.46
CA GLY A 200 27.26 30.44 8.39
C GLY A 200 28.62 31.00 8.76
N HIS A 201 29.28 31.61 7.78
CA HIS A 201 30.62 32.17 7.94
C HIS A 201 30.80 33.47 7.13
N TRP A 202 31.86 34.21 7.47
CA TRP A 202 32.30 35.37 6.67
C TRP A 202 33.43 34.96 5.72
N GLU A 203 33.28 35.27 4.44
CA GLU A 203 34.33 35.10 3.45
C GLU A 203 35.22 36.37 3.37
N GLU A 204 36.54 36.18 3.50
CA GLU A 204 37.57 37.17 3.14
C GLU A 204 38.88 36.44 2.81
N GLY A 205 39.16 36.22 1.52
CA GLY A 205 40.37 35.51 1.11
C GLY A 205 40.46 34.09 1.72
N THR A 206 41.62 33.70 2.24
CA THR A 206 41.92 32.31 2.67
C THR A 206 41.69 32.01 4.16
N ILE A 207 41.13 32.94 4.95
CA ILE A 207 40.94 32.76 6.40
C ILE A 207 39.45 32.69 6.73
N LEU A 208 38.96 31.49 7.11
CA LEU A 208 37.60 31.29 7.61
C LEU A 208 37.50 31.74 9.07
N ASN A 209 36.70 32.78 9.34
CA ASN A 209 36.19 33.07 10.68
C ASN A 209 34.77 32.48 10.78
N SER A 210 34.66 31.28 11.34
CA SER A 210 33.38 30.59 11.59
C SER A 210 32.81 30.99 12.96
N GLY A 211 31.48 31.13 13.07
CA GLY A 211 30.79 31.32 14.34
C GLY A 211 29.49 30.51 14.37
N ASN A 212 29.11 30.02 15.55
CA ASN A 212 27.83 29.36 15.79
C ASN A 212 26.90 30.32 16.54
N THR A 213 25.56 30.22 16.42
CA THR A 213 24.68 30.74 17.48
C THR A 213 23.64 29.74 17.94
N GLY A 214 23.21 29.95 19.19
CA GLY A 214 22.51 28.98 20.02
C GLY A 214 20.98 29.08 19.96
N ALA A 215 20.37 28.05 20.55
CA ALA A 215 18.93 27.82 20.66
C ALA A 215 18.25 28.79 21.65
N ASN A 216 17.19 29.49 21.20
CA ASN A 216 15.97 29.83 21.96
C ASN A 216 15.11 30.87 21.22
N GLY A 217 14.09 30.43 20.48
CA GLY A 217 12.82 31.16 20.21
C GLY A 217 12.84 32.50 19.47
N THR A 218 13.99 33.11 19.22
CA THR A 218 14.25 34.26 18.36
C THR A 218 15.75 34.33 18.18
N VAL A 219 16.29 33.80 17.08
CA VAL A 219 17.74 33.78 16.89
C VAL A 219 18.15 35.00 16.07
N SER A 220 18.63 36.04 16.76
CA SER A 220 19.35 37.17 16.16
C SER A 220 20.84 36.86 16.20
N PHE A 221 21.46 36.67 15.04
CA PHE A 221 22.92 36.63 14.93
C PHE A 221 23.42 38.06 14.80
N THR A 222 24.32 38.49 15.68
CA THR A 222 25.12 39.70 15.48
C THR A 222 26.54 39.23 15.25
N SER A 223 26.83 38.74 14.04
CA SER A 223 28.20 38.31 13.73
C SER A 223 29.04 39.56 13.46
N GLU A 224 29.71 40.09 14.47
CA GLU A 224 30.61 41.23 14.33
C GLU A 224 31.95 40.78 13.73
N LYS A 225 32.33 41.33 12.57
CA LYS A 225 33.67 41.13 12.00
C LYS A 225 34.45 42.44 11.98
N LEU A 226 35.49 42.55 12.81
CA LEU A 226 36.36 43.71 12.90
C LEU A 226 37.49 43.66 11.87
N VAL A 227 37.56 44.63 10.95
CA VAL A 227 38.68 44.79 10.01
C VAL A 227 39.27 46.19 10.14
N GLN A 228 40.60 46.26 10.16
CA GLN A 228 41.36 47.51 10.10
C GLN A 228 41.59 47.90 8.64
N SER A 229 41.01 49.01 8.16
CA SER A 229 41.24 49.46 6.78
C SER A 229 41.01 50.97 6.56
N SER A 230 41.79 51.57 5.66
CA SER A 230 41.57 52.93 5.14
C SER A 230 40.87 52.96 3.77
N GLU A 231 40.55 51.78 3.22
CA GLU A 231 39.94 51.58 1.91
C GLU A 231 38.56 50.97 2.06
N LEU A 232 37.74 51.05 1.01
CA LEU A 232 36.45 50.36 0.94
C LEU A 232 36.67 48.85 1.10
N ARG A 233 35.84 48.21 1.93
CA ARG A 233 35.86 46.76 2.16
C ARG A 233 34.51 46.15 1.87
N THR A 234 34.52 45.03 1.15
CA THR A 234 33.34 44.19 0.94
C THR A 234 33.36 43.05 1.95
N PHE A 235 32.28 42.91 2.70
CA PHE A 235 32.08 41.82 3.63
C PHE A 235 31.04 40.87 3.04
N THR A 236 31.39 39.60 2.89
CA THR A 236 30.51 38.57 2.33
C THR A 236 30.15 37.56 3.41
N PHE A 237 28.87 37.32 3.62
CA PHE A 237 28.35 36.31 4.54
C PHE A 237 27.70 35.19 3.75
N VAL A 238 28.03 33.94 4.09
CA VAL A 238 27.53 32.72 3.46
C VAL A 238 26.79 31.89 4.51
N VAL A 239 25.61 31.39 4.14
CA VAL A 239 24.86 30.42 4.94
C VAL A 239 25.27 29.02 4.53
N ASP A 240 25.73 28.22 5.51
CA ASP A 240 26.20 26.85 5.32
C ASP A 240 25.06 25.83 5.49
N SER A 241 24.22 26.00 6.51
CA SER A 241 23.13 25.07 6.80
C SER A 241 21.99 25.71 7.57
N VAL A 242 20.81 25.09 7.48
CA VAL A 242 19.62 25.41 8.27
C VAL A 242 19.06 24.11 8.85
N VAL A 243 18.76 24.11 10.14
CA VAL A 243 18.15 22.98 10.87
C VAL A 243 16.89 23.49 11.55
N ILE A 244 15.77 22.78 11.44
CA ILE A 244 14.50 23.13 12.11
C ILE A 244 14.10 21.95 12.99
N GLY A 245 14.12 22.15 14.32
CA GLY A 245 14.02 21.04 15.27
C GLY A 245 15.17 20.05 15.05
N ASP A 246 14.85 18.79 14.74
CA ASP A 246 15.82 17.74 14.43
C ASP A 246 16.04 17.52 12.91
N VAL A 247 15.42 18.35 12.05
CA VAL A 247 15.45 18.17 10.60
C VAL A 247 16.46 19.11 9.94
N ASN A 248 17.45 18.53 9.27
CA ASN A 248 18.34 19.26 8.37
C ASN A 248 17.56 19.71 7.12
N CYS A 249 17.46 21.01 6.90
CA CYS A 249 16.80 21.57 5.73
C CYS A 249 17.80 21.72 4.59
N THR A 250 17.39 21.34 3.38
CA THR A 250 18.19 21.57 2.18
C THR A 250 17.99 23.00 1.70
N LEU A 251 19.06 23.76 1.59
CA LEU A 251 19.04 25.09 0.98
C LEU A 251 18.93 24.93 -0.54
N SER A 252 17.90 25.52 -1.15
CA SER A 252 17.74 25.51 -2.62
C SER A 252 18.84 26.30 -3.34
N ALA A 253 19.55 27.19 -2.62
CA ALA A 253 20.76 27.87 -3.06
C ALA A 253 21.61 28.32 -1.85
N GLN A 254 22.93 28.44 -2.03
CA GLN A 254 23.77 29.17 -1.05
C GLN A 254 23.36 30.63 -1.02
N THR A 255 22.92 31.10 0.14
CA THR A 255 22.49 32.49 0.31
C THR A 255 23.69 33.35 0.68
N THR A 256 24.36 33.88 -0.34
CA THR A 256 25.47 34.82 -0.18
C THR A 256 24.96 36.26 -0.20
N ASN A 257 25.33 37.05 0.79
CA ASN A 257 25.03 38.48 0.83
C ASN A 257 26.29 39.29 1.11
N SER A 258 26.38 40.47 0.49
CA SER A 258 27.54 41.35 0.64
C SER A 258 27.15 42.78 0.98
N ILE A 259 27.96 43.43 1.82
CA ILE A 259 27.87 44.86 2.09
C ILE A 259 29.24 45.51 1.89
N THR A 260 29.26 46.70 1.27
CA THR A 260 30.50 47.47 1.08
C THR A 260 30.48 48.70 1.99
N LYS A 261 31.57 48.94 2.71
CA LYS A 261 31.70 50.04 3.68
C LYS A 261 33.09 50.63 3.65
#